data_AF-A0A4Q4WU97-F1
#
_entry.id   AF-A0A4Q4WU97-F1
#
_cell.length_a   1.000
_cell.length_b   1.000
_cell.length_c   1.000
_cell.angle_alpha   90.00
_cell.angle_beta   90.00
_cell.angle_gamma   90.00
#
_symmetry.space_group_name_H-M   'P 1'
#
loop_
_entity.id
_entity.type
_entity.pdbx_description
1 polymer ?
#
loop_
_entity_poly.entity_id
_entity_poly.type
_entity_poly.pdbx_seq_one_letter_code
_entity_poly.pdbx_strand_id
1 'polypeptide(L)'
;MASSNLDVRAALLEIADNDIPLPLDDHNMVWTTVFKNRILRTKFSQTQFWVVDALDECSNRNLSTLGQMLSKIDIEIPLRIFFTGRPGGQIERMFSQQNAPILEIRTGSQGSLSDIASYVRWRWMPSEEPAVTEHLLAEVLRKSNGIFLWASLILDRLEDAYSLEDMQDIIQQVPSEMDDFYMRIIKSVAASQNAELAKCWPTFADT
;
A
#
# COMPACT_ATOMS: atom_id res chain seq x y z
N MET A 1 -18.28 5.43 7.13
CA MET A 1 -19.72 5.21 6.82
C MET A 1 -20.61 5.41 8.05
N ALA A 2 -20.53 4.59 9.10
CA ALA A 2 -21.41 4.70 10.27
C ALA A 2 -21.26 6.00 11.10
N SER A 3 -20.08 6.62 11.07
CA SER A 3 -19.85 7.94 11.70
C SER A 3 -20.65 9.06 11.03
N SER A 4 -20.96 8.92 9.75
CA SER A 4 -21.50 9.98 8.89
C SER A 4 -22.92 9.69 8.40
N ASN A 5 -23.38 8.44 8.49
CA ASN A 5 -24.72 8.02 8.10
C ASN A 5 -25.42 7.36 9.31
N LEU A 6 -26.47 8.02 9.80
CA LEU A 6 -27.24 7.59 10.96
C LEU A 6 -27.97 6.26 10.72
N ASP A 7 -28.44 6.00 9.51
CA ASP A 7 -29.14 4.76 9.16
C ASP A 7 -28.17 3.59 9.18
N VAL A 8 -26.94 3.77 8.67
CA VAL A 8 -25.88 2.77 8.76
C VAL A 8 -25.53 2.51 10.23
N ARG A 9 -25.44 3.56 11.05
CA ARG A 9 -25.13 3.42 12.47
C ARG A 9 -26.23 2.66 13.20
N ALA A 10 -27.49 3.01 12.98
CA ALA A 10 -28.64 2.33 13.56
C ALA A 10 -28.66 0.85 13.15
N ALA A 11 -28.45 0.56 11.86
CA ALA A 11 -28.41 -0.81 11.36
C ALA A 11 -27.28 -1.65 11.98
N LEU A 12 -26.15 -1.05 12.34
CA LEU A 12 -25.06 -1.73 13.05
C LEU A 12 -25.35 -1.89 14.55
N LEU A 13 -25.98 -0.90 15.20
CA LEU A 13 -26.40 -1.01 16.59
C LEU A 13 -27.45 -2.12 16.76
N GLU A 14 -28.39 -2.27 15.83
CA GLU A 14 -29.35 -3.38 15.84
C GLU A 14 -28.68 -4.76 15.79
N ILE A 15 -27.53 -4.90 15.13
CA ILE A 15 -26.77 -6.16 15.13
C ILE A 15 -26.20 -6.44 16.51
N ALA A 16 -25.65 -5.40 17.15
CA ALA A 16 -25.07 -5.50 18.49
C ALA A 16 -26.13 -5.76 19.56
N ASP A 17 -27.26 -5.04 19.48
CA ASP A 17 -28.34 -5.13 20.48
C ASP A 17 -29.11 -6.46 20.41
N ASN A 18 -29.20 -7.08 19.21
CA ASN A 18 -29.85 -8.37 19.01
C ASN A 18 -28.91 -9.57 19.15
N ASP A 19 -27.66 -9.34 19.57
CA ASP A 19 -26.61 -10.35 19.76
C ASP A 19 -26.50 -11.34 18.59
N ILE A 20 -26.59 -10.80 17.35
CA ILE A 20 -26.56 -11.62 16.14
C ILE A 20 -25.15 -12.21 16.02
N PRO A 21 -25.00 -13.55 16.06
CA PRO A 21 -23.69 -14.17 15.97
C PRO A 21 -23.08 -13.86 14.60
N LEU A 22 -21.92 -13.21 14.61
CA LEU A 22 -21.12 -13.00 13.42
C LEU A 22 -20.09 -14.14 13.34
N PRO A 23 -20.20 -15.08 12.39
CA PRO A 23 -19.20 -16.12 12.18
C PRO A 23 -17.96 -15.49 11.57
N LEU A 24 -17.08 -14.97 12.44
CA LEU A 24 -15.88 -14.22 12.05
C LEU A 24 -14.89 -15.07 11.23
N ASP A 25 -15.02 -16.38 11.30
CA ASP A 25 -14.30 -17.39 10.51
C ASP A 25 -14.82 -17.54 9.07
N ASP A 26 -16.05 -17.10 8.79
CA ASP A 26 -16.64 -17.11 7.44
C ASP A 26 -16.84 -15.69 6.90
N HIS A 27 -15.86 -15.24 6.12
CA HIS A 27 -15.89 -13.94 5.45
C HIS A 27 -17.14 -13.74 4.57
N ASN A 28 -17.72 -14.80 3.99
CA ASN A 28 -18.94 -14.69 3.17
C ASN A 28 -20.17 -14.39 4.01
N MET A 29 -20.29 -15.03 5.16
CA MET A 29 -21.38 -14.78 6.08
C MET A 29 -21.27 -13.40 6.72
N VAL A 30 -20.06 -12.98 7.11
CA VAL A 30 -19.82 -11.61 7.61
C VAL A 30 -20.23 -10.58 6.56
N TRP A 31 -19.77 -10.75 5.32
CA TRP A 31 -20.14 -9.86 4.20
C TRP A 31 -21.65 -9.81 4.00
N THR A 32 -22.29 -10.97 3.97
CA THR A 32 -23.73 -11.06 3.70
C THR A 32 -24.56 -10.44 4.81
N THR A 33 -24.22 -10.74 6.06
CA THR A 33 -24.97 -10.26 7.23
C THR A 33 -24.77 -8.77 7.46
N VAL A 34 -23.52 -8.29 7.42
CA VAL A 34 -23.19 -6.90 7.76
C VAL A 34 -23.33 -5.97 6.56
N PHE A 35 -22.70 -6.31 5.42
CA PHE A 35 -22.68 -5.40 4.28
C PHE A 35 -23.95 -5.54 3.46
N LYS A 36 -24.20 -6.73 2.89
CA LYS A 36 -25.29 -6.93 1.93
C LYS A 36 -26.68 -6.71 2.55
N ASN A 37 -26.92 -7.23 3.75
CA ASN A 37 -28.25 -7.24 4.37
C ASN A 37 -28.53 -6.05 5.29
N ARG A 38 -27.52 -5.23 5.59
CA ARG A 38 -27.66 -4.09 6.51
C ARG A 38 -27.11 -2.83 5.87
N ILE A 39 -25.80 -2.65 5.82
CA ILE A 39 -25.16 -1.40 5.35
C ILE A 39 -25.65 -1.02 3.95
N LEU A 40 -25.57 -1.94 2.99
CA LEU A 40 -25.90 -1.70 1.58
C LEU A 40 -27.41 -1.57 1.32
N ARG A 41 -28.28 -1.87 2.29
CA ARG A 41 -29.73 -1.63 2.18
C ARG A 41 -30.14 -0.23 2.69
N THR A 42 -29.23 0.47 3.35
CA THR A 42 -29.51 1.84 3.81
C THR A 42 -29.51 2.82 2.66
N LYS A 43 -30.19 3.96 2.84
CA LYS A 43 -30.16 5.02 1.84
C LYS A 43 -28.87 5.81 1.96
N PHE A 44 -28.19 5.99 0.84
CA PHE A 44 -27.00 6.83 0.74
C PHE A 44 -27.38 8.16 0.08
N SER A 45 -27.35 9.24 0.85
CA SER A 45 -27.53 10.60 0.34
C SER A 45 -26.27 11.16 -0.35
N GLN A 46 -25.14 10.46 -0.22
CA GLN A 46 -23.84 10.85 -0.73
C GLN A 46 -23.10 9.63 -1.27
N THR A 47 -22.22 9.86 -2.25
CA THR A 47 -21.32 8.84 -2.79
C THR A 47 -20.42 8.30 -1.68
N GLN A 48 -20.36 6.97 -1.56
CA GLN A 48 -19.46 6.28 -0.65
C GLN A 48 -18.16 5.93 -1.37
N PHE A 49 -17.05 6.08 -0.67
CA PHE A 49 -15.73 5.75 -1.17
C PHE A 49 -15.11 4.67 -0.29
N TRP A 50 -14.73 3.55 -0.89
CA TRP A 50 -13.96 2.51 -0.22
C TRP A 50 -12.55 2.50 -0.79
N VAL A 51 -11.57 2.41 0.10
CA VAL A 51 -10.16 2.27 -0.25
C VAL A 51 -9.71 0.91 0.26
N VAL A 52 -9.20 0.09 -0.64
CA VAL A 52 -8.62 -1.22 -0.32
C VAL A 52 -7.16 -1.15 -0.70
N ASP A 53 -6.30 -1.17 0.30
CA ASP A 53 -4.85 -1.06 0.12
C ASP A 53 -4.24 -2.44 -0.13
N ALA A 54 -3.14 -2.49 -0.90
CA ALA A 54 -2.30 -3.66 -1.14
C ALA A 54 -3.07 -4.93 -1.56
N LEU A 55 -3.89 -4.81 -2.60
CA LEU A 55 -4.72 -5.91 -3.11
C LEU A 55 -3.89 -7.15 -3.52
N ASP A 56 -2.62 -6.97 -3.91
CA ASP A 56 -1.70 -8.05 -4.27
C ASP A 56 -1.27 -8.93 -3.09
N GLU A 57 -1.47 -8.49 -1.85
CA GLU A 57 -1.21 -9.29 -0.65
C GLU A 57 -2.36 -10.25 -0.33
N CYS A 58 -3.50 -10.12 -1.03
CA CYS A 58 -4.60 -11.05 -0.88
C CYS A 58 -4.31 -12.37 -1.59
N SER A 59 -4.51 -13.49 -0.89
CA SER A 59 -4.46 -14.81 -1.51
C SER A 59 -5.42 -14.92 -2.70
N ASN A 60 -5.06 -15.71 -3.72
CA ASN A 60 -5.87 -15.88 -4.94
C ASN A 60 -7.33 -16.29 -4.67
N ARG A 61 -7.55 -17.11 -3.63
CA ARG A 61 -8.89 -17.53 -3.18
C ARG A 61 -9.68 -16.33 -2.65
N ASN A 62 -9.04 -15.50 -1.83
CA ASN A 62 -9.66 -14.33 -1.23
C ASN A 62 -9.94 -13.25 -2.27
N LEU A 63 -9.05 -13.04 -3.24
CA LEU A 63 -9.27 -12.17 -4.40
C LEU A 63 -10.52 -12.58 -5.19
N SER A 64 -10.63 -13.87 -5.51
CA SER A 64 -11.80 -14.39 -6.24
C SER A 64 -13.10 -14.19 -5.44
N THR A 65 -13.03 -14.42 -4.13
CA THR A 65 -14.17 -14.24 -3.21
C THR A 65 -14.59 -12.76 -3.12
N LEU A 66 -13.62 -11.86 -2.97
CA LEU A 66 -13.84 -10.41 -2.97
C LEU A 66 -14.48 -9.96 -4.28
N GLY A 67 -13.95 -10.40 -5.43
CA GLY A 67 -14.55 -10.11 -6.73
C GLY A 67 -16.01 -10.55 -6.84
N GLN A 68 -16.38 -11.71 -6.28
CA GLN A 68 -17.76 -12.18 -6.23
C GLN A 68 -18.65 -11.40 -5.25
N MET A 69 -18.08 -10.89 -4.17
CA MET A 69 -18.78 -10.04 -3.21
C MET A 69 -19.13 -8.69 -3.83
N LEU A 70 -18.16 -8.09 -4.52
CA LEU A 70 -18.29 -6.80 -5.19
C LEU A 70 -19.26 -6.84 -6.38
N SER A 71 -19.24 -7.91 -7.18
CA SER A 71 -20.15 -8.07 -8.33
C SER A 71 -21.62 -8.21 -7.92
N LYS A 72 -21.90 -8.50 -6.66
CA LYS A 72 -23.25 -8.62 -6.08
C LYS A 72 -23.75 -7.31 -5.46
N ILE A 73 -22.97 -6.24 -5.50
CA ILE A 73 -23.39 -4.92 -5.04
C ILE A 73 -24.32 -4.32 -6.10
N ASP A 74 -25.45 -3.77 -5.64
CA ASP A 74 -26.42 -3.13 -6.52
C ASP A 74 -25.82 -1.85 -7.14
N ILE A 75 -26.04 -1.67 -8.45
CA ILE A 75 -25.56 -0.52 -9.21
C ILE A 75 -26.22 0.80 -8.79
N GLU A 76 -27.40 0.74 -8.14
CA GLU A 76 -28.07 1.92 -7.59
C GLU A 76 -27.35 2.51 -6.38
N ILE A 77 -26.47 1.74 -5.74
CA ILE A 77 -25.68 2.21 -4.60
C ILE A 77 -24.58 3.11 -5.15
N PRO A 78 -24.49 4.38 -4.71
CA PRO A 78 -23.47 5.31 -5.19
C PRO A 78 -22.12 5.00 -4.54
N LEU A 79 -21.53 3.85 -4.86
CA LEU A 79 -20.27 3.35 -4.30
C LEU A 79 -19.15 3.47 -5.34
N ARG A 80 -18.02 4.02 -4.92
CA ARG A 80 -16.76 4.05 -5.68
C ARG A 80 -15.69 3.35 -4.87
N ILE A 81 -14.99 2.42 -5.50
CA ILE A 81 -13.95 1.64 -4.83
C ILE A 81 -12.62 1.93 -5.51
N PHE A 82 -11.63 2.27 -4.70
CA PHE A 82 -10.26 2.49 -5.09
C PHE A 82 -9.40 1.36 -4.54
N PHE A 83 -8.69 0.68 -5.43
CA PHE A 83 -7.75 -0.39 -5.08
C PHE A 83 -6.33 0.09 -5.36
N THR A 84 -5.42 -0.20 -4.46
CA THR A 84 -3.98 -0.12 -4.71
C THR A 84 -3.41 -1.54 -4.76
N GLY A 85 -2.27 -1.70 -5.42
CA GLY A 85 -1.54 -2.96 -5.41
C GLY A 85 -0.62 -3.09 -6.61
N ARG A 86 0.25 -4.09 -6.57
CA ARG A 86 1.12 -4.45 -7.70
C ARG A 86 0.31 -5.16 -8.79
N PRO A 87 0.62 -4.94 -10.07
CA PRO A 87 -0.05 -5.66 -11.15
C PRO A 87 0.24 -7.16 -11.05
N GLY A 88 -0.78 -7.98 -11.27
CA GLY A 88 -0.67 -9.43 -11.20
C GLY A 88 -1.81 -10.10 -11.96
N GLY A 89 -1.52 -11.23 -12.62
CA GLY A 89 -2.49 -11.86 -13.53
C GLY A 89 -3.81 -12.26 -12.87
N GLN A 90 -3.83 -12.53 -11.56
CA GLN A 90 -5.08 -12.84 -10.83
C GLN A 90 -5.91 -11.60 -10.52
N ILE A 91 -5.26 -10.46 -10.23
CA ILE A 91 -5.93 -9.18 -10.04
C ILE A 91 -6.56 -8.73 -11.35
N GLU A 92 -5.81 -8.82 -12.47
CA GLU A 92 -6.32 -8.50 -13.81
C GLU A 92 -7.52 -9.38 -14.19
N ARG A 93 -7.48 -10.68 -13.87
CA ARG A 93 -8.61 -11.61 -14.08
C ARG A 93 -9.82 -11.25 -13.25
N MET A 94 -9.64 -10.95 -11.95
CA MET A 94 -10.73 -10.56 -11.05
C MET A 94 -11.47 -9.34 -11.59
N PHE A 95 -10.73 -8.33 -12.06
CA PHE A 95 -11.28 -7.10 -12.62
C PHE A 95 -11.94 -7.30 -13.98
N SER A 96 -11.37 -8.16 -14.84
CA SER A 96 -11.96 -8.52 -16.14
C SER A 96 -13.33 -9.19 -16.02
N GLN A 97 -13.64 -9.78 -14.86
CA GLN A 97 -14.91 -10.42 -14.56
C GLN A 97 -15.95 -9.46 -13.95
N GLN A 98 -15.60 -8.20 -13.68
CA GLN A 98 -16.51 -7.23 -13.10
C GLN A 98 -17.31 -6.50 -14.18
N ASN A 99 -18.62 -6.36 -13.97
CA ASN A 99 -19.50 -5.56 -14.82
C ASN A 99 -19.56 -4.10 -14.33
N ALA A 100 -18.41 -3.48 -14.07
CA ALA A 100 -18.30 -2.10 -13.61
C ALA A 100 -17.24 -1.33 -14.42
N PRO A 101 -17.37 -0.01 -14.57
CA PRO A 101 -16.32 0.80 -15.18
C PRO A 101 -15.07 0.77 -14.29
N ILE A 102 -13.95 0.31 -14.85
CA ILE A 102 -12.66 0.23 -14.16
C ILE A 102 -11.71 1.22 -14.81
N LEU A 103 -11.13 2.10 -13.99
CA LEU A 103 -10.03 2.96 -14.38
C LEU A 103 -8.75 2.40 -13.75
N GLU A 104 -7.85 1.92 -14.59
CA GLU A 104 -6.53 1.46 -14.15
C GLU A 104 -5.51 2.59 -14.33
N ILE A 105 -4.75 2.86 -13.26
CA ILE A 105 -3.63 3.80 -13.29
C ILE A 105 -2.38 3.00 -12.96
N ARG A 106 -1.47 2.89 -13.94
CA ARG A 106 -0.17 2.23 -13.75
C ARG A 106 0.91 3.29 -13.51
N THR A 107 1.48 3.30 -12.33
CA THR A 107 2.71 4.05 -12.03
C THR A 107 3.90 3.23 -12.51
N GLY A 108 4.34 3.46 -13.75
CA GLY A 108 5.42 2.69 -14.37
C GLY A 108 6.81 3.00 -13.79
N SER A 109 7.75 2.06 -13.95
CA SER A 109 9.16 2.20 -13.53
C SER A 109 9.90 3.37 -14.16
N GLN A 110 9.57 3.72 -15.41
CA GLN A 110 10.18 4.84 -16.14
C GLN A 110 9.81 6.21 -15.55
N GLY A 111 8.55 6.38 -15.12
CA GLY A 111 8.13 7.59 -14.41
C GLY A 111 8.85 7.70 -13.07
N SER A 112 8.95 6.59 -12.35
CA SER A 112 9.59 6.55 -11.04
C SER A 112 11.05 6.99 -11.06
N LEU A 113 11.86 6.60 -12.07
CA LEU A 113 13.27 7.04 -12.15
C LEU A 113 13.40 8.55 -12.40
N SER A 114 12.57 9.13 -13.25
CA SER A 114 12.57 10.58 -13.50
C SER A 114 12.12 11.36 -12.26
N ASP A 115 11.11 10.84 -11.56
CA ASP A 115 10.59 11.44 -10.33
C ASP A 115 11.63 11.35 -9.20
N ILE A 116 12.30 10.20 -9.06
CA ILE A 116 13.42 10.02 -8.14
C ILE A 116 14.56 10.99 -8.49
N ALA A 117 14.91 11.13 -9.77
CA ALA A 117 15.98 12.04 -10.18
C ALA A 117 15.66 13.49 -9.79
N SER A 118 14.42 13.91 -10.01
CA SER A 118 13.93 15.24 -9.65
C SER A 118 13.92 15.43 -8.13
N TYR A 119 13.51 14.42 -7.38
CA TYR A 119 13.50 14.42 -5.92
C TYR A 119 14.92 14.49 -5.33
N VAL A 120 15.85 13.68 -5.83
CA VAL A 120 17.26 13.70 -5.41
C VAL A 120 17.87 15.06 -5.70
N ARG A 121 17.72 15.62 -6.90
CA ARG A 121 18.23 16.95 -7.25
C ARG A 121 17.63 18.09 -6.43
N TRP A 122 16.37 17.95 -6.02
CA TRP A 122 15.71 18.95 -5.17
C TRP A 122 16.25 18.90 -3.73
N ARG A 123 16.39 17.69 -3.18
CA ARG A 123 16.84 17.48 -1.79
C ARG A 123 18.33 17.70 -1.64
N TRP A 124 19.10 17.33 -2.67
CA TRP A 124 20.53 17.53 -2.78
C TRP A 124 20.79 18.80 -3.60
N MET A 125 20.90 19.95 -2.91
CA MET A 125 21.31 21.17 -3.60
C MET A 125 22.67 20.97 -4.28
N PRO A 126 22.93 21.62 -5.45
CA PRO A 126 24.18 21.42 -6.16
C PRO A 126 25.34 21.81 -5.25
N SER A 127 26.24 20.86 -5.00
CA SER A 127 27.56 21.20 -4.46
C SER A 127 28.30 22.10 -5.45
N GLU A 128 29.37 22.77 -5.01
CA GLU A 128 30.21 23.58 -5.90
C GLU A 128 30.85 22.76 -7.06
N GLU A 129 30.75 21.42 -7.01
CA GLU A 129 31.18 20.49 -8.05
C GLU A 129 30.01 19.72 -8.69
N PRO A 130 29.46 20.20 -9.82
CA PRO A 130 28.35 19.56 -10.52
C PRO A 130 28.64 18.12 -10.97
N ALA A 131 29.89 17.81 -11.31
CA ALA A 131 30.28 16.49 -11.80
C ALA A 131 30.14 15.39 -10.74
N VAL A 132 30.48 15.71 -9.49
CA VAL A 132 30.36 14.78 -8.35
C VAL A 132 28.89 14.52 -8.02
N THR A 133 28.08 15.58 -8.07
CA THR A 133 26.64 15.51 -7.82
C THR A 133 25.94 14.61 -8.84
N GLU A 134 26.28 14.73 -10.13
CA GLU A 134 25.72 13.89 -11.19
C GLU A 134 26.20 12.43 -11.10
N HIS A 135 27.43 12.17 -10.65
CA HIS A 135 27.91 10.81 -10.40
C HIS A 135 27.13 10.13 -9.26
N LEU A 136 26.94 10.82 -8.13
CA LEU A 136 26.15 10.30 -7.00
C LEU A 136 24.69 10.08 -7.39
N LEU A 137 24.10 11.00 -8.15
CA LEU A 137 22.76 10.86 -8.69
C LEU A 137 22.61 9.60 -9.55
N ALA A 138 23.56 9.36 -10.46
CA ALA A 138 23.55 8.18 -11.31
C ALA A 138 23.58 6.88 -10.50
N GLU A 139 24.38 6.83 -9.42
CA GLU A 139 24.48 5.66 -8.56
C GLU A 139 23.20 5.45 -7.73
N VAL A 140 22.60 6.52 -7.20
CA VAL A 140 21.31 6.48 -6.50
C VAL A 140 20.20 5.99 -7.42
N LEU A 141 20.13 6.50 -8.66
CA LEU A 141 19.14 6.07 -9.64
C LEU A 141 19.30 4.60 -9.99
N ARG A 142 20.54 4.17 -10.25
CA ARG A 142 20.88 2.80 -10.61
C ARG A 142 20.53 1.82 -9.48
N LYS A 143 20.88 2.16 -8.24
CA LYS A 143 20.61 1.29 -7.08
C LYS A 143 19.17 1.34 -6.59
N SER A 144 18.49 2.47 -6.72
CA SER A 144 17.07 2.58 -6.34
C SER A 144 16.19 1.67 -7.19
N ASN A 145 16.59 1.38 -8.44
CA ASN A 145 15.83 0.57 -9.38
C ASN A 145 14.34 1.00 -9.49
N GLY A 146 14.09 2.31 -9.40
CA GLY A 146 12.73 2.87 -9.44
C GLY A 146 11.96 2.79 -8.12
N ILE A 147 12.62 2.50 -7.00
CA ILE A 147 11.99 2.41 -5.67
C ILE A 147 12.23 3.71 -4.92
N PHE A 148 11.19 4.54 -4.83
CA PHE A 148 11.27 5.86 -4.22
C PHE A 148 11.66 5.81 -2.73
N LEU A 149 11.13 4.82 -2.00
CA LEU A 149 11.46 4.62 -0.59
C LEU A 149 12.95 4.34 -0.37
N TRP A 150 13.58 3.60 -1.29
CA TRP A 150 15.01 3.37 -1.25
C TRP A 150 15.77 4.68 -1.40
N ALA A 151 15.39 5.50 -2.39
CA ALA A 151 15.99 6.79 -2.64
C ALA A 151 15.83 7.75 -1.44
N SER A 152 14.64 7.84 -0.83
CA SER A 152 14.43 8.71 0.33
C SER A 152 15.29 8.31 1.53
N LEU A 153 15.35 7.01 1.84
CA LEU A 153 16.12 6.51 2.98
C LEU A 153 17.63 6.68 2.80
N ILE A 154 18.11 6.58 1.56
CA ILE A 154 19.50 6.88 1.24
C ILE A 154 19.80 8.35 1.39
N LEU A 155 18.92 9.22 0.88
CA LEU A 155 19.11 10.66 1.01
C LEU A 155 19.14 11.08 2.48
N ASP A 156 18.27 10.54 3.33
CA ASP A 156 18.27 10.83 4.77
C ASP A 156 19.59 10.43 5.45
N ARG A 157 20.20 9.31 5.05
CA ARG A 157 21.51 8.90 5.59
C ARG A 157 22.66 9.75 5.07
N LEU A 158 22.52 10.24 3.85
CA LEU A 158 23.55 11.07 3.22
C LEU A 158 23.59 12.49 3.79
N GLU A 159 22.51 12.96 4.44
CA GLU A 159 22.52 14.20 5.21
C GLU A 159 23.51 14.16 6.40
N ASP A 160 23.79 12.96 6.94
CA ASP A 160 24.74 12.75 8.04
C ASP A 160 26.21 12.55 7.57
N ALA A 161 26.45 12.55 6.25
CA ALA A 161 27.78 12.29 5.69
C ALA A 161 28.66 13.56 5.72
N TYR A 162 29.92 13.41 6.19
CA TYR A 162 30.85 14.54 6.33
C TYR A 162 31.84 14.68 5.15
N SER A 163 31.93 13.67 4.28
CA SER A 163 32.82 13.67 3.11
C SER A 163 32.20 12.95 1.91
N LEU A 164 32.75 13.20 0.71
CA LEU A 164 32.34 12.48 -0.51
C LEU A 164 32.63 10.98 -0.44
N GLU A 165 33.69 10.58 0.25
CA GLU A 165 34.03 9.17 0.50
C GLU A 165 32.98 8.53 1.41
N ASP A 166 32.57 9.21 2.49
CA ASP A 166 31.49 8.73 3.37
C ASP A 166 30.17 8.55 2.61
N MET A 167 29.85 9.48 1.70
CA MET A 167 28.64 9.39 0.87
C MET A 167 28.68 8.17 -0.05
N GLN A 168 29.82 7.93 -0.70
CA GLN A 168 29.99 6.75 -1.56
C GLN A 168 29.88 5.46 -0.74
N ASP A 169 30.49 5.41 0.44
CA ASP A 169 30.42 4.28 1.34
C ASP A 169 28.98 4.00 1.81
N ILE A 170 28.21 5.05 2.16
CA ILE A 170 26.80 4.91 2.53
C ILE A 170 25.99 4.30 1.38
N ILE A 171 26.16 4.81 0.16
CA ILE A 171 25.47 4.30 -1.02
C ILE A 171 25.88 2.85 -1.30
N GLN A 172 27.16 2.50 -1.14
CA GLN A 172 27.65 1.14 -1.37
C GLN A 172 27.15 0.14 -0.33
N GLN A 173 27.14 0.52 0.95
CA GLN A 173 26.74 -0.34 2.07
C GLN A 173 25.25 -0.68 2.08
N VAL A 174 24.43 0.06 1.34
CA VAL A 174 23.01 -0.25 1.22
C VAL A 174 22.79 -1.24 0.07
N PRO A 175 22.17 -2.41 0.37
CA PRO A 175 21.80 -3.38 -0.65
C PRO A 175 20.88 -2.75 -1.70
N SER A 176 21.06 -3.13 -2.95
CA SER A 176 20.13 -2.80 -4.04
C SER A 176 18.83 -3.60 -3.96
N GLU A 177 18.85 -4.72 -3.23
CA GLU A 177 17.67 -5.55 -3.00
C GLU A 177 16.92 -5.05 -1.76
N MET A 178 15.63 -4.74 -1.94
CA MET A 178 14.79 -4.24 -0.86
C MET A 178 14.64 -5.26 0.28
N ASP A 179 14.70 -6.55 0.00
CA ASP A 179 14.53 -7.60 1.01
C ASP A 179 15.70 -7.59 2.00
N ASP A 180 16.94 -7.50 1.51
CA ASP A 180 18.13 -7.35 2.35
C ASP A 180 18.12 -6.04 3.14
N PHE A 181 17.60 -4.98 2.54
CA PHE A 181 17.47 -3.68 3.17
C PHE A 181 16.40 -3.69 4.27
N TYR A 182 15.23 -4.27 4.02
CA TYR A 182 14.19 -4.51 5.02
C TYR A 182 14.71 -5.42 6.12
N MET A 183 15.43 -6.50 5.80
CA MET A 183 16.05 -7.37 6.78
C MET A 183 17.05 -6.61 7.67
N ARG A 184 17.81 -5.66 7.12
CA ARG A 184 18.70 -4.81 7.90
C ARG A 184 17.93 -3.82 8.79
N ILE A 185 16.84 -3.23 8.29
CA ILE A 185 15.95 -2.38 9.10
C ILE A 185 15.31 -3.20 10.22
N ILE A 186 14.72 -4.36 9.91
CA ILE A 186 14.11 -5.28 10.87
C ILE A 186 15.14 -5.69 11.92
N LYS A 187 16.37 -6.06 11.53
CA LYS A 187 17.45 -6.38 12.47
C LYS A 187 17.84 -5.19 13.35
N SER A 188 17.93 -3.99 12.79
CA SER A 188 18.21 -2.76 13.54
C SER A 188 17.12 -2.43 14.55
N VAL A 189 15.85 -2.55 14.13
CA VAL A 189 14.68 -2.32 14.98
C VAL A 189 14.58 -3.41 16.07
N ALA A 190 14.85 -4.67 15.73
CA ALA A 190 14.89 -5.78 16.69
C ALA A 190 16.04 -5.64 17.70
N ALA A 191 17.13 -4.95 17.34
CA ALA A 191 18.23 -4.63 18.25
C ALA A 191 17.97 -3.36 19.09
N SER A 192 16.90 -2.60 18.80
CA SER A 192 16.52 -1.40 19.53
C SER A 192 15.66 -1.72 20.76
N GLN A 193 15.62 -0.82 21.74
CA GLN A 193 14.83 -0.97 22.98
C GLN A 193 13.31 -1.13 22.75
N ASN A 194 12.82 -0.86 21.54
CA ASN A 194 11.41 -0.98 21.14
C ASN A 194 11.09 -2.28 20.39
N ALA A 195 11.95 -3.30 20.47
CA ALA A 195 11.79 -4.57 19.75
C ALA A 195 10.42 -5.26 19.94
N GLU A 196 9.77 -5.08 21.10
CA GLU A 196 8.43 -5.63 21.35
C GLU A 196 7.34 -5.02 20.44
N LEU A 197 7.50 -3.78 19.96
CA LEU A 197 6.53 -3.12 19.06
C LEU A 197 6.71 -3.54 17.58
N ALA A 198 7.89 -4.04 17.22
CA ALA A 198 8.24 -4.40 15.85
C ALA A 198 7.82 -5.83 15.45
N LYS A 199 7.41 -6.64 16.43
CA LYS A 199 6.98 -8.03 16.21
C LYS A 199 5.68 -8.16 15.40
N CYS A 200 4.98 -7.07 15.09
CA CYS A 200 3.77 -7.09 14.26
C CYS A 200 4.04 -7.05 12.74
N TRP A 201 5.29 -6.94 12.29
CA TRP A 201 5.64 -6.87 10.87
C TRP A 201 5.92 -8.21 10.13
N PRO A 202 6.18 -9.38 10.74
CA PRO A 202 6.75 -10.51 9.98
C PRO A 202 5.76 -11.26 9.07
N THR A 203 4.52 -10.82 8.90
CA THR A 203 3.60 -11.42 7.91
C THR A 203 3.94 -11.15 6.44
N PHE A 204 4.98 -10.36 6.14
CA PHE A 204 5.28 -9.88 4.78
C PHE A 204 6.40 -10.62 4.04
N ALA A 205 7.00 -11.68 4.61
CA ALA A 205 8.14 -12.36 3.97
C ALA A 205 7.91 -13.83 3.57
N ASP A 206 6.79 -14.44 4.00
CA ASP A 206 6.49 -15.85 3.70
C ASP A 206 5.16 -15.99 2.95
N THR A 207 5.11 -15.57 1.68
CA THR A 207 4.19 -16.12 0.65
C THR A 207 4.67 -15.77 -0.75
#